data_AF-A0AAJ0D6H3-F1
#
_entry.id   AF-A0AAJ0D6H3-F1
#
_cell.length_a   1.000
_cell.length_b   1.000
_cell.length_c   1.000
_cell.angle_alpha   90.00
_cell.angle_beta   90.00
_cell.angle_gamma   90.00
#
_symmetry.space_group_name_H-M   'P 1'
#
loop_
_entity.id
_entity.type
_entity.pdbx_description
1 polymer ?
#
loop_
_entity_poly.entity_id
_entity_poly.type
_entity_poly.pdbx_seq_one_letter_code
_entity_poly.pdbx_strand_id
1 'polypeptide(L)'
;MDHPPSPTLLTLPPSLRVISLNCWGLKFLSKHRHARLSEIGHQLAIASPPPQIVGLQECWTQEDYLAIRDLTKDILPYGIFGGGLAILSKWPIEETSMYRYPLNGRPSAFYRGDWFVGKGVACARIRIGPGMKDVVEVFNTHLHAPYEREPHDSYICHRTAQAWEIAKLMRHAAERGHMVLGLGDFNMVPMSLAHRLVEAHAPVRDVWRIVKPDSAIGGAHEAAEKARGRTVPTAQECLDEHGATCDGKFNTWRWSKETRKELERGRDTVVDPDAPDPRARRLDYVFLADNVRETGYRWEIEGMEVGMRMRHPTLMCSLSDHFSIETTLVRSQASKGASRRPKMTTPLPPDTYDIILAMISKYDARERGQRRHRLARFGVSIFVSLGCFVAVWWSPRNYVAFIMLLVSTLGFGGGVLEGLMGGLFVGSELRALREFRHEIERAQEQAVVVAKQNDTLF
;
A
#
# COMPACT_ATOMS: atom_id res chain seq x y z
N MET A 1 -21.73 -21.16 15.28
CA MET A 1 -21.65 -22.36 14.43
C MET A 1 -20.27 -22.93 14.63
N ASP A 2 -20.21 -24.08 15.29
CA ASP A 2 -18.98 -24.76 15.65
C ASP A 2 -18.24 -25.18 14.38
N HIS A 3 -17.06 -24.62 14.16
CA HIS A 3 -16.13 -25.18 13.19
C HIS A 3 -15.62 -26.52 13.75
N PRO A 4 -15.64 -27.62 12.96
CA PRO A 4 -15.04 -28.87 13.39
C PRO A 4 -13.54 -28.65 13.69
N PRO A 5 -12.96 -29.43 14.62
CA PRO A 5 -11.53 -29.35 14.89
C PRO A 5 -10.75 -29.54 13.58
N SER A 6 -9.89 -28.58 13.28
CA SER A 6 -9.09 -28.52 12.06
C SER A 6 -8.41 -29.87 11.81
N PRO A 7 -8.32 -30.36 10.55
CA PRO A 7 -7.39 -31.43 10.24
C PRO A 7 -6.01 -30.99 10.74
N THR A 8 -5.45 -31.77 11.65
CA THR A 8 -4.11 -31.55 12.20
C THR A 8 -3.16 -31.32 11.03
N LEU A 9 -2.41 -30.23 11.02
CA LEU A 9 -1.46 -29.94 9.93
C LEU A 9 -0.37 -31.01 9.92
N LEU A 10 -0.58 -32.09 9.17
CA LEU A 10 0.28 -33.28 9.24
C LEU A 10 1.68 -33.02 8.67
N THR A 11 1.81 -32.11 7.70
CA THR A 11 3.06 -31.78 7.04
C THR A 11 3.08 -30.33 6.59
N LEU A 12 4.25 -29.69 6.64
CA LEU A 12 4.49 -28.41 5.97
C LEU A 12 4.28 -28.58 4.44
N PRO A 13 3.61 -27.65 3.74
CA PRO A 13 3.29 -27.81 2.32
C PRO A 13 4.54 -27.79 1.44
N PRO A 14 4.51 -28.48 0.28
CA PRO A 14 5.61 -28.47 -0.68
C PRO A 14 5.69 -27.18 -1.50
N SER A 15 4.58 -26.44 -1.63
CA SER A 15 4.51 -25.19 -2.37
C SER A 15 3.51 -24.21 -1.74
N LEU A 16 3.67 -22.93 -2.06
CA LEU A 16 2.84 -21.82 -1.61
C LEU A 16 2.63 -20.81 -2.75
N ARG A 17 1.44 -20.79 -3.35
CA ARG A 17 0.97 -19.77 -4.30
C ARG A 17 0.30 -18.63 -3.55
N VAL A 18 0.83 -17.43 -3.76
CA VAL A 18 0.42 -16.19 -3.11
C VAL A 18 -0.03 -15.21 -4.19
N ILE A 19 -1.18 -14.56 -3.97
CA ILE A 19 -1.72 -13.55 -4.88
C ILE A 19 -1.91 -12.25 -4.11
N SER A 20 -1.50 -11.12 -4.71
CA SER A 20 -1.87 -9.79 -4.23
C SER A 20 -2.58 -9.00 -5.31
N LEU A 21 -3.67 -8.32 -4.95
CA LEU A 21 -4.47 -7.52 -5.90
C LEU A 21 -5.12 -6.31 -5.22
N ASN A 22 -4.88 -5.12 -5.76
CA ASN A 22 -5.76 -3.98 -5.52
C ASN A 22 -7.05 -4.16 -6.35
N CYS A 23 -8.21 -4.24 -5.68
CA CYS A 23 -9.51 -4.57 -6.30
C CYS A 23 -10.24 -3.35 -6.90
N TRP A 24 -9.78 -2.13 -6.62
CA TRP A 24 -10.45 -0.89 -7.00
C TRP A 24 -11.95 -0.88 -6.65
N GLY A 25 -12.27 -1.17 -5.40
CA GLY A 25 -13.62 -1.38 -4.88
C GLY A 25 -14.28 -0.13 -4.28
N LEU A 26 -13.93 1.09 -4.70
CA LEU A 26 -14.41 2.33 -4.08
C LEU A 26 -15.93 2.45 -4.18
N LYS A 27 -16.60 2.55 -3.03
CA LYS A 27 -18.05 2.74 -2.96
C LYS A 27 -18.42 4.06 -3.66
N PHE A 28 -19.36 4.01 -4.60
CA PHE A 28 -19.86 5.12 -5.43
C PHE A 28 -18.94 5.64 -6.55
N LEU A 29 -17.63 5.37 -6.50
CA LEU A 29 -16.69 5.86 -7.53
C LEU A 29 -16.33 4.78 -8.56
N SER A 30 -16.12 3.55 -8.11
CA SER A 30 -15.71 2.46 -8.98
C SER A 30 -16.88 1.94 -9.81
N LYS A 31 -16.76 2.05 -11.15
CA LYS A 31 -17.77 1.52 -12.08
C LYS A 31 -17.90 0.01 -11.95
N HIS A 32 -19.14 -0.48 -12.07
CA HIS A 32 -19.50 -1.90 -12.02
C HIS A 32 -18.90 -2.68 -10.83
N ARG A 33 -18.70 -1.99 -9.68
CA ARG A 33 -17.97 -2.52 -8.52
C ARG A 33 -18.37 -3.95 -8.16
N HIS A 34 -19.65 -4.18 -7.86
CA HIS A 34 -20.12 -5.47 -7.35
C HIS A 34 -19.90 -6.62 -8.36
N ALA A 35 -20.20 -6.39 -9.65
CA ALA A 35 -19.99 -7.39 -10.71
C ALA A 35 -18.50 -7.74 -10.85
N ARG A 36 -17.62 -6.73 -10.86
CA ARG A 36 -16.17 -6.96 -10.93
C ARG A 36 -15.62 -7.68 -9.72
N LEU A 37 -16.00 -7.28 -8.50
CA LEU A 37 -15.48 -7.90 -7.28
C LEU A 37 -16.00 -9.33 -7.10
N SER A 38 -17.23 -9.61 -7.53
CA SER A 38 -17.75 -10.99 -7.61
C SER A 38 -16.95 -11.82 -8.62
N GLU A 39 -16.65 -11.26 -9.80
CA GLU A 39 -15.82 -11.94 -10.79
C GLU A 39 -14.38 -12.17 -10.30
N ILE A 40 -13.79 -11.24 -9.54
CA ILE A 40 -12.51 -11.46 -8.86
C ILE A 40 -12.58 -12.69 -7.95
N GLY A 41 -13.65 -12.81 -7.13
CA GLY A 41 -13.87 -13.98 -6.29
C GLY A 41 -13.99 -15.28 -7.09
N HIS A 42 -14.71 -15.25 -8.20
CA HIS A 42 -14.84 -16.39 -9.11
C HIS A 42 -13.50 -16.81 -9.72
N GLN A 43 -12.73 -15.85 -10.25
CA GLN A 43 -11.40 -16.10 -10.84
C GLN A 43 -10.41 -16.69 -9.81
N LEU A 44 -10.46 -16.21 -8.56
CA LEU A 44 -9.67 -16.79 -7.47
C LEU A 44 -10.08 -18.24 -7.18
N ALA A 45 -11.38 -18.54 -7.18
CA ALA A 45 -11.91 -19.87 -6.88
C ALA A 45 -11.53 -20.92 -7.95
N ILE A 46 -11.47 -20.51 -9.23
CA ILE A 46 -11.16 -21.40 -10.35
C ILE A 46 -9.68 -21.41 -10.73
N ALA A 47 -8.85 -20.60 -10.07
CA ALA A 47 -7.43 -20.49 -10.35
C ALA A 47 -6.72 -21.84 -10.17
N SER A 48 -5.87 -22.19 -11.13
CA SER A 48 -5.08 -23.43 -11.13
C SER A 48 -3.60 -23.10 -11.33
N PRO A 49 -2.69 -23.59 -10.45
CA PRO A 49 -2.96 -24.25 -9.17
C PRO A 49 -3.71 -23.35 -8.18
N PRO A 50 -4.53 -23.88 -7.25
CA PRO A 50 -5.28 -23.04 -6.31
C PRO A 50 -4.37 -22.15 -5.44
N PRO A 51 -4.67 -20.86 -5.28
CA PRO A 51 -3.93 -19.99 -4.36
C PRO A 51 -4.14 -20.45 -2.92
N GLN A 52 -3.14 -20.20 -2.07
CA GLN A 52 -3.17 -20.60 -0.65
C GLN A 52 -3.18 -19.40 0.30
N ILE A 53 -2.69 -18.25 -0.16
CA ILE A 53 -2.76 -16.96 0.53
C ILE A 53 -3.11 -15.88 -0.49
N VAL A 54 -4.11 -15.06 -0.21
CA VAL A 54 -4.51 -13.94 -1.06
C VAL A 54 -4.58 -12.66 -0.23
N GLY A 55 -3.87 -11.62 -0.65
CA GLY A 55 -3.96 -10.26 -0.10
C GLY A 55 -4.75 -9.35 -1.05
N LEU A 56 -5.85 -8.77 -0.59
CA LEU A 56 -6.66 -7.85 -1.37
C LEU A 56 -6.58 -6.43 -0.80
N GLN A 57 -6.45 -5.43 -1.66
CA GLN A 57 -6.49 -4.02 -1.29
C GLN A 57 -7.69 -3.34 -1.95
N GLU A 58 -8.11 -2.18 -1.42
CA GLU A 58 -9.31 -1.47 -1.86
C GLU A 58 -10.60 -2.31 -1.89
N CYS A 59 -10.68 -3.34 -1.06
CA CYS A 59 -11.93 -4.01 -0.76
C CYS A 59 -12.63 -3.18 0.32
N TRP A 60 -13.51 -2.25 -0.05
CA TRP A 60 -14.01 -1.25 0.89
C TRP A 60 -15.31 -1.62 1.59
N THR A 61 -16.09 -2.55 1.03
CA THR A 61 -17.42 -2.87 1.55
C THR A 61 -17.48 -4.30 2.08
N GLN A 62 -18.21 -4.48 3.18
CA GLN A 62 -18.45 -5.81 3.75
C GLN A 62 -19.16 -6.74 2.76
N GLU A 63 -20.09 -6.19 1.96
CA GLU A 63 -20.82 -6.92 0.92
C GLU A 63 -19.85 -7.53 -0.11
N ASP A 64 -18.94 -6.72 -0.66
CA ASP A 64 -18.01 -7.22 -1.67
C ASP A 64 -16.99 -8.21 -1.07
N TYR A 65 -16.55 -7.99 0.18
CA TYR A 65 -15.69 -8.95 0.89
C TYR A 65 -16.40 -10.29 1.11
N LEU A 66 -17.65 -10.27 1.57
CA LEU A 66 -18.43 -11.50 1.79
C LEU A 66 -18.67 -12.24 0.49
N ALA A 67 -18.97 -11.55 -0.62
CA ALA A 67 -19.12 -12.18 -1.93
C ALA A 67 -17.84 -12.93 -2.35
N ILE A 68 -16.67 -12.30 -2.21
CA ILE A 68 -15.38 -12.95 -2.52
C ILE A 68 -15.12 -14.13 -1.57
N ARG A 69 -15.37 -13.96 -0.27
CA ARG A 69 -15.18 -15.01 0.74
C ARG A 69 -16.06 -16.23 0.47
N ASP A 70 -17.33 -16.01 0.14
CA ASP A 70 -18.29 -17.09 -0.11
C ASP A 70 -17.94 -17.89 -1.36
N LEU A 71 -17.44 -17.22 -2.40
CA LEU A 71 -16.98 -17.86 -3.64
C LEU A 71 -15.67 -18.64 -3.45
N THR A 72 -14.79 -18.19 -2.57
CA THR A 72 -13.45 -18.79 -2.38
C THR A 72 -13.35 -19.74 -1.19
N LYS A 73 -14.41 -19.89 -0.39
CA LYS A 73 -14.41 -20.64 0.88
C LYS A 73 -13.90 -22.09 0.78
N ASP A 74 -14.07 -22.74 -0.38
CA ASP A 74 -13.70 -24.14 -0.57
C ASP A 74 -12.18 -24.32 -0.68
N ILE A 75 -11.44 -23.26 -1.08
CA ILE A 75 -9.97 -23.25 -1.20
C ILE A 75 -9.29 -22.33 -0.17
N LEU A 76 -9.98 -21.27 0.27
CA LEU A 76 -9.51 -20.24 1.20
C LEU A 76 -10.55 -19.98 2.31
N PRO A 77 -10.84 -20.96 3.17
CA PRO A 77 -11.94 -20.87 4.15
C PRO A 77 -11.75 -19.80 5.24
N TYR A 78 -10.51 -19.34 5.47
CA TYR A 78 -10.20 -18.38 6.53
C TYR A 78 -9.92 -17.01 5.95
N GLY A 79 -10.47 -15.96 6.58
CA GLY A 79 -10.27 -14.61 6.08
C GLY A 79 -10.43 -13.52 7.13
N ILE A 80 -9.72 -12.43 6.93
CA ILE A 80 -9.84 -11.20 7.72
C ILE A 80 -10.11 -10.01 6.80
N PHE A 81 -10.74 -8.98 7.36
CA PHE A 81 -11.17 -7.80 6.63
C PHE A 81 -11.12 -6.55 7.51
N GLY A 82 -10.55 -5.46 7.00
CA GLY A 82 -10.53 -4.17 7.70
C GLY A 82 -9.75 -3.09 6.93
N GLY A 83 -10.22 -1.85 7.01
CA GLY A 83 -9.50 -0.68 6.44
C GLY A 83 -9.24 -0.75 4.93
N GLY A 84 -10.09 -1.44 4.17
CA GLY A 84 -9.89 -1.64 2.73
C GLY A 84 -9.06 -2.87 2.37
N LEU A 85 -8.60 -3.63 3.37
CA LEU A 85 -7.67 -4.74 3.21
C LEU A 85 -8.33 -6.06 3.60
N ALA A 86 -8.04 -7.11 2.84
CA ALA A 86 -8.42 -8.47 3.20
C ALA A 86 -7.24 -9.43 3.07
N ILE A 87 -7.16 -10.43 3.94
CA ILE A 87 -6.27 -11.59 3.76
C ILE A 87 -7.15 -12.82 3.79
N LEU A 88 -7.07 -13.66 2.75
CA LEU A 88 -7.71 -14.96 2.66
C LEU A 88 -6.64 -16.05 2.73
N SER A 89 -6.93 -17.15 3.41
CA SER A 89 -5.98 -18.24 3.65
C SER A 89 -6.63 -19.61 3.58
N LYS A 90 -5.85 -20.57 3.07
CA LYS A 90 -6.14 -22.00 3.15
C LYS A 90 -6.11 -22.52 4.59
N TRP A 91 -5.34 -21.88 5.48
CA TRP A 91 -5.09 -22.35 6.85
C TRP A 91 -5.71 -21.42 7.90
N PRO A 92 -6.04 -21.95 9.10
CA PRO A 92 -6.50 -21.14 10.21
C PRO A 92 -5.53 -19.99 10.51
N ILE A 93 -6.09 -18.81 10.72
CA ILE A 93 -5.33 -17.63 11.13
C ILE A 93 -5.27 -17.63 12.65
N GLU A 94 -4.07 -17.76 13.22
CA GLU A 94 -3.86 -17.85 14.67
C GLU A 94 -4.02 -16.49 15.35
N GLU A 95 -3.59 -15.43 14.67
CA GLU A 95 -3.62 -14.07 15.21
C GLU A 95 -3.77 -13.07 14.08
N THR A 96 -4.49 -11.98 14.38
CA THR A 96 -4.82 -10.93 13.43
C THR A 96 -4.62 -9.57 14.07
N SER A 97 -4.03 -8.62 13.36
CA SER A 97 -4.05 -7.22 13.77
C SER A 97 -4.22 -6.30 12.57
N MET A 98 -4.80 -5.13 12.79
CA MET A 98 -4.87 -4.06 11.79
C MET A 98 -4.14 -2.85 12.35
N TYR A 99 -2.98 -2.53 11.78
CA TYR A 99 -2.19 -1.39 12.19
C TYR A 99 -2.46 -0.21 11.25
N ARG A 100 -3.12 0.82 11.77
CA ARG A 100 -3.33 2.08 11.04
C ARG A 100 -2.08 2.95 11.12
N TYR A 101 -1.62 3.47 9.99
CA TYR A 101 -0.43 4.31 9.98
C TYR A 101 -0.63 5.64 10.73
N PRO A 102 0.35 6.12 11.51
CA PRO A 102 0.24 7.41 12.21
C PRO A 102 0.17 8.62 11.26
N LEU A 103 0.95 8.60 10.17
CA LEU A 103 0.95 9.63 9.14
C LEU A 103 0.14 9.17 7.94
N ASN A 104 -1.04 9.76 7.74
CA ASN A 104 -2.09 9.16 6.92
C ASN A 104 -2.86 10.16 6.03
N GLY A 105 -2.17 11.16 5.49
CA GLY A 105 -2.79 12.24 4.73
C GLY A 105 -3.43 13.31 5.61
N ARG A 106 -4.27 14.16 5.02
CA ARG A 106 -4.88 15.34 5.68
C ARG A 106 -6.39 15.38 5.56
N PRO A 107 -7.14 15.80 6.60
CA PRO A 107 -8.59 15.93 6.55
C PRO A 107 -9.04 17.00 5.54
N SER A 108 -8.25 18.06 5.36
CA SER A 108 -8.57 19.12 4.40
C SER A 108 -8.43 18.67 2.93
N ALA A 109 -7.75 17.55 2.67
CA ALA A 109 -7.58 17.00 1.32
C ALA A 109 -8.73 16.04 0.99
N PHE A 110 -9.97 16.52 1.13
CA PHE A 110 -11.14 15.65 1.08
C PHE A 110 -11.34 14.97 -0.30
N TYR A 111 -10.84 15.61 -1.35
CA TYR A 111 -10.83 15.12 -2.72
C TYR A 111 -9.75 14.04 -3.00
N ARG A 112 -8.86 13.77 -2.03
CA ARG A 112 -7.83 12.71 -2.12
C ARG A 112 -8.18 11.46 -1.30
N GLY A 113 -9.18 11.47 -0.42
CA GLY A 113 -9.74 10.25 0.19
C GLY A 113 -8.87 9.52 1.25
N ASP A 114 -7.55 9.49 1.11
CA ASP A 114 -6.62 8.68 1.91
C ASP A 114 -6.73 8.87 3.43
N TRP A 115 -7.01 10.10 3.87
CA TRP A 115 -7.21 10.39 5.30
C TRP A 115 -8.47 9.74 5.88
N PHE A 116 -9.56 9.71 5.11
CA PHE A 116 -10.84 9.17 5.56
C PHE A 116 -10.86 7.65 5.59
N VAL A 117 -10.18 7.03 4.62
CA VAL A 117 -10.10 5.57 4.57
C VAL A 117 -9.11 5.00 5.60
N GLY A 118 -8.10 5.80 5.99
CA GLY A 118 -7.15 5.44 7.03
C GLY A 118 -6.25 4.27 6.64
N LYS A 119 -5.28 4.52 5.74
CA LYS A 119 -4.31 3.52 5.27
C LYS A 119 -3.62 2.82 6.44
N GLY A 120 -3.23 1.56 6.21
CA GLY A 120 -2.64 0.72 7.24
C GLY A 120 -2.14 -0.59 6.64
N VAL A 121 -1.85 -1.54 7.52
CA VAL A 121 -1.44 -2.89 7.18
C VAL A 121 -2.25 -3.89 8.00
N ALA A 122 -2.84 -4.86 7.29
CA ALA A 122 -3.46 -6.03 7.88
C ALA A 122 -2.38 -7.10 8.09
N CYS A 123 -2.27 -7.60 9.31
CA CYS A 123 -1.29 -8.59 9.72
C CYS A 123 -2.02 -9.89 10.07
N ALA A 124 -1.55 -11.02 9.53
CA ALA A 124 -2.07 -12.34 9.84
C ALA A 124 -0.93 -13.31 10.15
N ARG A 125 -0.99 -13.97 11.31
CA ARG A 125 -0.08 -15.05 11.68
C ARG A 125 -0.74 -16.39 11.35
N ILE A 126 -0.15 -17.13 10.42
CA ILE A 126 -0.75 -18.33 9.83
C ILE A 126 0.18 -19.51 10.04
N ARG A 127 -0.28 -20.55 10.74
CA ARG A 127 0.46 -21.81 10.85
C ARG A 127 0.16 -22.67 9.63
N ILE A 128 1.21 -23.05 8.90
CA ILE A 128 1.10 -23.82 7.66
C ILE A 128 1.63 -25.25 7.79
N GLY A 129 2.25 -25.60 8.92
CA GLY A 129 2.77 -26.94 9.20
C GLY A 129 2.77 -27.29 10.71
N PRO A 130 3.17 -28.51 11.09
CA PRO A 130 3.15 -28.98 12.47
C PRO A 130 4.21 -28.34 13.36
N GLY A 131 5.32 -27.87 12.79
CA GLY A 131 6.43 -27.30 13.54
C GLY A 131 6.07 -25.96 14.20
N MET A 132 6.68 -25.68 15.35
CA MET A 132 6.47 -24.41 16.06
C MET A 132 6.77 -23.18 15.17
N LYS A 133 7.77 -23.32 14.28
CA LYS A 133 8.25 -22.30 13.34
C LYS A 133 7.71 -22.45 11.92
N ASP A 134 6.78 -23.38 11.68
CA ASP A 134 6.07 -23.53 10.41
C ASP A 134 4.97 -22.47 10.28
N VAL A 135 5.37 -21.21 10.41
CA VAL A 135 4.51 -20.03 10.49
C VAL A 135 4.91 -19.05 9.40
N VAL A 136 3.89 -18.56 8.69
CA VAL A 136 3.99 -17.43 7.78
C VAL A 136 3.25 -16.26 8.41
N GLU A 137 3.93 -15.14 8.60
CA GLU A 137 3.29 -13.86 8.90
C GLU A 137 3.09 -13.07 7.60
N VAL A 138 1.83 -12.76 7.31
CA VAL A 138 1.41 -12.04 6.10
C VAL A 138 1.06 -10.61 6.49
N PHE A 139 1.66 -9.66 5.79
CA PHE A 139 1.45 -8.22 5.92
C PHE A 139 0.86 -7.69 4.63
N ASN A 140 -0.46 -7.53 4.56
CA ASN A 140 -1.12 -6.94 3.42
C ASN A 140 -1.30 -5.44 3.64
N THR A 141 -0.81 -4.58 2.74
CA THR A 141 -0.86 -3.12 2.90
C THR A 141 -1.37 -2.40 1.65
N HIS A 142 -1.82 -1.18 1.87
CA HIS A 142 -2.01 -0.18 0.82
C HIS A 142 -1.41 1.13 1.33
N LEU A 143 -0.27 1.56 0.79
CA LEU A 143 0.37 2.81 1.19
C LEU A 143 -0.35 4.03 0.60
N HIS A 144 -0.06 5.23 1.10
CA HIS A 144 -0.63 6.49 0.65
C HIS A 144 -0.35 6.69 -0.84
N ALA A 145 -1.31 7.16 -1.63
CA ALA A 145 -1.12 7.31 -3.08
C ALA A 145 -0.20 8.49 -3.45
N PRO A 146 0.58 8.40 -4.55
CA PRO A 146 1.41 9.48 -5.06
C PRO A 146 0.57 10.44 -5.92
N TYR A 147 -0.19 11.32 -5.27
CA TYR A 147 -1.03 12.31 -5.96
C TYR A 147 -0.25 13.40 -6.72
N GLU A 148 1.02 13.57 -6.39
CA GLU A 148 1.90 14.62 -6.90
C GLU A 148 3.22 13.99 -7.33
N ARG A 149 3.84 14.55 -8.36
CA ARG A 149 5.15 14.08 -8.81
C ARG A 149 6.26 14.68 -7.94
N GLU A 150 7.26 13.87 -7.64
CA GLU A 150 8.49 14.36 -7.03
C GLU A 150 9.19 15.40 -7.95
N PRO A 151 9.83 16.44 -7.38
CA PRO A 151 10.10 16.67 -5.96
C PRO A 151 8.99 17.47 -5.22
N HIS A 152 7.84 17.70 -5.86
CA HIS A 152 6.75 18.52 -5.32
C HIS A 152 5.69 17.73 -4.56
N ASP A 153 5.96 16.47 -4.26
CA ASP A 153 5.03 15.60 -3.56
C ASP A 153 4.90 15.98 -2.08
N SER A 154 3.74 16.54 -1.71
CA SER A 154 3.44 16.94 -0.34
C SER A 154 3.13 15.77 0.60
N TYR A 155 3.08 14.54 0.09
CA TYR A 155 2.80 13.30 0.83
C TYR A 155 3.96 12.30 0.84
N ILE A 156 5.11 12.63 0.23
CA ILE A 156 6.30 11.78 0.26
C ILE A 156 6.75 11.44 1.69
N CYS A 157 6.61 12.38 2.63
CA CYS A 157 6.91 12.15 4.04
C CYS A 157 5.96 11.12 4.67
N HIS A 158 4.68 11.11 4.27
CA HIS A 158 3.73 10.12 4.75
C HIS A 158 4.09 8.74 4.20
N ARG A 159 4.26 8.59 2.88
CA ARG A 159 4.63 7.30 2.28
C ARG A 159 5.91 6.74 2.86
N THR A 160 6.95 7.56 3.03
CA THR A 160 8.22 7.12 3.63
C THR A 160 8.04 6.64 5.07
N ALA A 161 7.23 7.34 5.88
CA ALA A 161 6.92 6.91 7.24
C ALA A 161 6.12 5.60 7.27
N GLN A 162 5.17 5.43 6.36
CA GLN A 162 4.38 4.19 6.28
C GLN A 162 5.23 2.99 5.84
N ALA A 163 6.13 3.20 4.87
CA ALA A 163 7.11 2.20 4.45
C ALA A 163 8.03 1.79 5.61
N TRP A 164 8.41 2.75 6.46
CA TRP A 164 9.18 2.50 7.68
C TRP A 164 8.41 1.67 8.70
N GLU A 165 7.15 2.01 8.97
CA GLU A 165 6.31 1.25 9.90
C GLU A 165 6.12 -0.21 9.48
N ILE A 166 5.78 -0.46 8.20
CA ILE A 166 5.62 -1.85 7.74
C ILE A 166 6.94 -2.62 7.74
N ALA A 167 8.06 -1.97 7.42
CA ALA A 167 9.37 -2.61 7.50
C ALA A 167 9.70 -3.04 8.95
N LYS A 168 9.37 -2.22 9.96
CA LYS A 168 9.51 -2.63 11.37
C LYS A 168 8.68 -3.87 11.70
N LEU A 169 7.41 -3.89 11.28
CA LEU A 169 6.51 -5.03 11.53
C LEU A 169 7.03 -6.33 10.89
N MET A 170 7.44 -6.26 9.62
CA MET A 170 8.04 -7.37 8.89
C MET A 170 9.36 -7.83 9.53
N ARG A 171 10.21 -6.90 9.97
CA ARG A 171 11.44 -7.24 10.68
C ARG A 171 11.14 -7.98 11.98
N HIS A 172 10.21 -7.49 12.81
CA HIS A 172 9.87 -8.14 14.08
C HIS A 172 9.33 -9.56 13.87
N ALA A 173 8.58 -9.81 12.78
CA ALA A 173 8.16 -11.17 12.42
C ALA A 173 9.33 -12.09 12.06
N ALA A 174 10.29 -11.58 11.28
CA ALA A 174 11.50 -12.32 10.96
C ALA A 174 12.37 -12.57 12.23
N GLU A 175 12.43 -11.63 13.16
CA GLU A 175 13.14 -11.79 14.46
C GLU A 175 12.51 -12.89 15.33
N ARG A 176 11.20 -13.11 15.20
CA ARG A 176 10.50 -14.25 15.82
C ARG A 176 10.78 -15.58 15.12
N GLY A 177 11.47 -15.58 13.98
CA GLY A 177 11.77 -16.78 13.20
C GLY A 177 10.63 -17.25 12.30
N HIS A 178 9.69 -16.37 11.98
CA HIS A 178 8.60 -16.68 11.04
C HIS A 178 9.03 -16.34 9.61
N MET A 179 8.49 -17.06 8.63
CA MET A 179 8.54 -16.64 7.24
C MET A 179 7.69 -15.38 7.10
N VAL A 180 8.17 -14.41 6.31
CA VAL A 180 7.47 -13.12 6.14
C VAL A 180 7.04 -12.96 4.70
N LEU A 181 5.77 -12.62 4.52
CA LEU A 181 5.19 -12.20 3.24
C LEU A 181 4.64 -10.78 3.36
N GLY A 182 5.28 -9.81 2.70
CA GLY A 182 4.74 -8.46 2.53
C GLY A 182 4.01 -8.35 1.20
N LEU A 183 2.71 -8.10 1.23
CA LEU A 183 1.82 -8.09 0.06
C LEU A 183 1.16 -6.71 -0.08
N GLY A 184 0.87 -6.32 -1.31
CA GLY A 184 -0.09 -5.25 -1.57
C GLY A 184 0.40 -4.16 -2.51
N ASP A 185 -0.40 -3.11 -2.58
CA ASP A 185 -0.12 -1.89 -3.32
C ASP A 185 0.71 -0.95 -2.45
N PHE A 186 2.02 -0.94 -2.68
CA PHE A 186 2.92 -0.10 -1.91
C PHE A 186 2.97 1.34 -2.44
N ASN A 187 2.22 1.68 -3.50
CA ASN A 187 2.20 3.02 -4.08
C ASN A 187 3.60 3.61 -4.31
N MET A 188 4.55 2.74 -4.66
CA MET A 188 5.95 3.05 -4.88
C MET A 188 6.47 2.27 -6.09
N VAL A 189 7.39 2.87 -6.83
CA VAL A 189 8.08 2.18 -7.93
C VAL A 189 9.35 1.48 -7.41
N PRO A 190 9.86 0.45 -8.12
CA PRO A 190 11.05 -0.25 -7.69
C PRO A 190 12.26 0.71 -7.59
N MET A 191 13.20 0.46 -6.67
CA MET A 191 14.37 1.33 -6.41
C MET A 191 14.08 2.76 -5.89
N SER A 192 12.81 3.16 -5.76
CA SER A 192 12.44 4.39 -5.05
C SER A 192 12.97 4.39 -3.60
N LEU A 193 12.99 5.57 -2.97
CA LEU A 193 13.41 5.68 -1.56
C LEU A 193 12.63 4.73 -0.65
N ALA A 194 11.30 4.67 -0.81
CA ALA A 194 10.44 3.79 -0.01
C ALA A 194 10.75 2.30 -0.24
N HIS A 195 10.97 1.89 -1.49
CA HIS A 195 11.32 0.50 -1.83
C HIS A 195 12.64 0.09 -1.18
N ARG A 196 13.69 0.91 -1.35
CA ARG A 196 15.01 0.67 -0.74
C ARG A 196 14.94 0.67 0.78
N LEU A 197 14.12 1.54 1.36
CA LEU A 197 13.90 1.60 2.81
C LEU A 197 13.31 0.30 3.35
N VAL A 198 12.32 -0.28 2.65
CA VAL A 198 11.71 -1.56 3.06
C VAL A 198 12.75 -2.69 3.06
N GLU A 199 13.52 -2.86 1.98
CA GLU A 199 14.53 -3.94 1.88
C GLU A 199 15.76 -3.72 2.78
N ALA A 200 16.02 -2.48 3.19
CA ALA A 200 17.10 -2.12 4.10
C ALA A 200 16.70 -2.35 5.57
N HIS A 201 15.48 -1.94 5.93
CA HIS A 201 15.00 -1.94 7.32
C HIS A 201 14.30 -3.25 7.72
N ALA A 202 14.02 -4.14 6.77
CA ALA A 202 13.55 -5.50 7.00
C ALA A 202 14.38 -6.51 6.17
N PRO A 203 14.49 -7.78 6.59
CA PRO A 203 15.24 -8.80 5.85
C PRO A 203 14.50 -9.33 4.61
N VAL A 204 13.42 -8.66 4.20
CA VAL A 204 12.60 -9.05 3.06
C VAL A 204 13.25 -8.59 1.75
N ARG A 205 12.90 -9.28 0.66
CA ARG A 205 13.33 -8.96 -0.71
C ARG A 205 12.15 -8.96 -1.65
N ASP A 206 12.15 -8.02 -2.58
CA ASP A 206 11.20 -7.95 -3.69
C ASP A 206 11.39 -9.17 -4.60
N VAL A 207 10.41 -10.09 -4.58
CA VAL A 207 10.44 -11.33 -5.35
C VAL A 207 10.67 -11.05 -6.83
N TRP A 208 10.03 -10.00 -7.38
CA TRP A 208 10.16 -9.72 -8.80
C TRP A 208 11.58 -9.34 -9.19
N ARG A 209 12.27 -8.60 -8.33
CA ARG A 209 13.65 -8.17 -8.59
C ARG A 209 14.70 -9.19 -8.23
N ILE A 210 14.36 -10.21 -7.43
CA ILE A 210 15.23 -11.38 -7.30
C ILE A 210 15.34 -12.09 -8.65
N VAL A 211 14.22 -12.29 -9.34
CA VAL A 211 14.18 -13.04 -10.62
C VAL A 211 14.53 -12.16 -11.81
N LYS A 212 14.05 -10.91 -11.84
CA LYS A 212 14.29 -9.91 -12.90
C LYS A 212 14.96 -8.68 -12.29
N PRO A 213 16.26 -8.74 -11.93
CA PRO A 213 16.97 -7.65 -11.24
C PRO A 213 16.97 -6.34 -12.03
N ASP A 214 16.92 -6.46 -13.36
CA ASP A 214 16.89 -5.38 -14.32
C ASP A 214 15.50 -4.87 -14.66
N SER A 215 14.41 -5.30 -14.00
CA SER A 215 13.06 -4.81 -14.27
C SER A 215 12.97 -3.27 -14.23
N ALA A 216 11.98 -2.68 -14.90
CA ALA A 216 11.76 -1.23 -14.89
C ALA A 216 11.64 -0.69 -13.45
N ILE A 217 12.13 0.54 -13.24
CA ILE A 217 12.10 1.25 -11.95
C ILE A 217 11.09 2.42 -11.95
N GLY A 218 10.13 2.37 -12.86
CA GLY A 218 9.10 3.38 -13.09
C GLY A 218 8.57 3.31 -14.51
N GLY A 219 7.63 4.18 -14.86
CA GLY A 219 7.20 4.30 -16.26
C GLY A 219 8.34 4.85 -17.13
N ALA A 220 8.45 4.41 -18.39
CA ALA A 220 9.57 4.80 -19.28
C ALA A 220 9.68 6.33 -19.52
N HIS A 221 8.61 7.09 -19.25
CA HIS A 221 8.63 8.55 -19.33
C HIS A 221 9.19 9.25 -18.08
N GLU A 222 9.36 8.54 -16.98
CA GLU A 222 9.82 9.07 -15.69
C GLU A 222 11.34 9.27 -15.68
N ALA A 223 11.81 10.20 -14.86
CA ALA A 223 13.21 10.60 -14.82
C ALA A 223 14.16 9.43 -14.49
N ALA A 224 13.76 8.57 -13.55
CA ALA A 224 14.57 7.43 -13.11
C ALA A 224 14.79 6.40 -14.23
N GLU A 225 13.73 6.02 -14.94
CA GLU A 225 13.86 5.07 -16.05
C GLU A 225 14.52 5.71 -17.27
N LYS A 226 14.21 6.98 -17.58
CA LYS A 226 14.92 7.74 -18.63
C LYS A 226 16.43 7.82 -18.41
N ALA A 227 16.87 7.99 -17.17
CA ALA A 227 18.28 8.04 -16.83
C ALA A 227 19.03 6.73 -17.12
N ARG A 228 18.31 5.60 -17.24
CA ARG A 228 18.90 4.30 -17.65
C ARG A 228 19.12 4.19 -19.16
N GLY A 229 18.62 5.13 -19.96
CA GLY A 229 18.80 5.16 -21.41
C GLY A 229 18.18 3.96 -22.14
N ARG A 230 17.18 3.31 -21.54
CA ARG A 230 16.53 2.13 -22.11
C ARG A 230 15.45 2.49 -23.11
N THR A 231 15.18 1.60 -24.05
CA THR A 231 14.06 1.72 -24.98
C THR A 231 12.73 1.65 -24.22
N VAL A 232 11.70 2.28 -24.77
CA VAL A 232 10.34 2.14 -24.22
C VAL A 232 9.89 0.69 -24.46
N PRO A 233 9.55 -0.07 -23.41
CA PRO A 233 9.08 -1.45 -23.55
C PRO A 233 7.73 -1.52 -24.25
N THR A 234 7.45 -2.68 -24.85
CA THR A 234 6.13 -2.99 -25.41
C THR A 234 5.10 -3.23 -24.32
N ALA A 235 3.81 -3.22 -24.68
CA ALA A 235 2.73 -3.50 -23.74
C ALA A 235 2.88 -4.90 -23.09
N GLN A 236 3.35 -5.89 -23.85
CA GLN A 236 3.58 -7.25 -23.36
C GLN A 236 4.82 -7.33 -22.46
N GLU A 237 5.95 -6.73 -22.87
CA GLU A 237 7.17 -6.68 -22.06
C GLU A 237 6.95 -6.00 -20.70
N CYS A 238 6.11 -4.96 -20.67
CA CYS A 238 5.70 -4.32 -19.43
C CYS A 238 5.11 -5.30 -18.42
N LEU A 239 4.29 -6.26 -18.86
CA LEU A 239 3.71 -7.27 -17.97
C LEU A 239 4.74 -8.35 -17.61
N ASP A 240 5.39 -8.94 -18.61
CA ASP A 240 6.17 -10.18 -18.44
C ASP A 240 7.58 -9.94 -17.89
N GLU A 241 8.24 -8.86 -18.32
CA GLU A 241 9.62 -8.55 -17.91
C GLU A 241 9.66 -7.54 -16.76
N HIS A 242 8.73 -6.59 -16.75
CA HIS A 242 8.76 -5.48 -15.81
C HIS A 242 7.77 -5.60 -14.66
N GLY A 243 6.82 -6.54 -14.74
CA GLY A 243 5.84 -6.77 -13.69
C GLY A 243 4.90 -5.59 -13.49
N ALA A 244 4.62 -4.83 -14.55
CA ALA A 244 3.77 -3.66 -14.48
C ALA A 244 2.32 -4.08 -14.18
N THR A 245 1.82 -3.66 -13.02
CA THR A 245 0.49 -4.02 -12.54
C THR A 245 -0.54 -2.93 -12.83
N CYS A 246 -0.13 -1.69 -13.05
CA CYS A 246 -1.05 -0.60 -13.31
C CYS A 246 -0.60 0.29 -14.47
N ASP A 247 -1.49 1.18 -14.89
CA ASP A 247 -1.24 2.23 -15.89
C ASP A 247 -0.88 1.77 -17.31
N GLY A 248 -0.87 0.46 -17.56
CA GLY A 248 -0.57 -0.13 -18.87
C GLY A 248 -1.77 -0.18 -19.83
N LYS A 249 -1.47 -0.38 -21.12
CA LYS A 249 -2.43 -0.39 -22.25
C LYS A 249 -3.45 -1.52 -22.20
N PHE A 250 -3.09 -2.67 -21.62
CA PHE A 250 -4.04 -3.78 -21.45
C PHE A 250 -5.14 -3.46 -20.43
N ASN A 251 -4.91 -2.50 -19.53
CA ASN A 251 -5.91 -2.09 -18.56
C ASN A 251 -6.93 -1.14 -19.20
N THR A 252 -8.16 -1.63 -19.37
CA THR A 252 -9.27 -0.88 -19.99
C THR A 252 -9.61 0.44 -19.26
N TRP A 253 -9.29 0.56 -17.96
CA TRP A 253 -9.50 1.79 -17.20
C TRP A 253 -8.56 2.92 -17.61
N ARG A 254 -7.48 2.59 -18.35
CA ARG A 254 -6.46 3.52 -18.85
C ARG A 254 -6.62 3.85 -20.33
N TRP A 255 -7.61 3.27 -20.99
CA TRP A 255 -7.98 3.64 -22.35
C TRP A 255 -8.51 5.07 -22.44
N SER A 256 -8.48 5.62 -23.65
CA SER A 256 -9.07 6.93 -23.95
C SER A 256 -10.54 6.95 -23.57
N LYS A 257 -11.11 8.16 -23.39
CA LYS A 257 -12.54 8.29 -23.05
C LYS A 257 -13.41 7.74 -24.18
N GLU A 258 -12.96 7.94 -25.41
CA GLU A 258 -13.59 7.50 -26.65
C GLU A 258 -13.64 5.97 -26.69
N THR A 259 -12.50 5.29 -26.55
CA THR A 259 -12.44 3.82 -26.59
C THR A 259 -13.25 3.19 -25.47
N ARG A 260 -13.25 3.77 -24.25
CA ARG A 260 -14.11 3.29 -23.15
C ARG A 260 -15.60 3.43 -23.47
N LYS A 261 -16.01 4.52 -24.11
CA LYS A 261 -17.40 4.72 -24.54
C LYS A 261 -17.82 3.75 -25.65
N GLU A 262 -16.89 3.40 -26.54
CA GLU A 262 -17.13 2.39 -27.58
C GLU A 262 -17.27 0.99 -26.96
N LEU A 263 -16.44 0.64 -25.97
CA LEU A 263 -16.57 -0.59 -25.19
C LEU A 263 -17.94 -0.68 -24.49
N GLU A 264 -18.40 0.41 -23.86
CA GLU A 264 -19.73 0.50 -23.25
C GLU A 264 -20.88 0.30 -24.26
N ARG A 265 -20.62 0.51 -25.55
CA ARG A 265 -21.57 0.26 -26.66
C ARG A 265 -21.41 -1.13 -27.29
N GLY A 266 -20.60 -2.01 -26.69
CA GLY A 266 -20.32 -3.36 -27.18
C GLY A 266 -19.30 -3.43 -28.32
N ARG A 267 -18.58 -2.33 -28.61
CA ARG A 267 -17.51 -2.32 -29.63
C ARG A 267 -16.15 -2.42 -28.96
N ASP A 268 -15.61 -3.64 -28.95
CA ASP A 268 -14.32 -3.93 -28.36
C ASP A 268 -13.15 -3.44 -29.23
N THR A 269 -11.99 -3.25 -28.60
CA THR A 269 -10.72 -2.90 -29.23
C THR A 269 -9.64 -3.89 -28.79
N VAL A 270 -8.90 -4.42 -29.76
CA VAL A 270 -7.72 -5.26 -29.53
C VAL A 270 -6.53 -4.36 -29.21
N VAL A 271 -5.83 -4.67 -28.13
CA VAL A 271 -4.58 -3.98 -27.76
C VAL A 271 -3.46 -4.71 -28.48
N ASP A 272 -2.69 -3.97 -29.27
CA ASP A 272 -1.46 -4.46 -29.89
C ASP A 272 -0.41 -4.74 -28.79
N PRO A 273 0.02 -6.01 -28.61
CA PRO A 273 1.01 -6.38 -27.60
C PRO A 273 2.38 -5.72 -27.81
N ASP A 274 2.72 -5.40 -29.06
CA ASP A 274 4.02 -4.82 -29.44
C ASP A 274 4.02 -3.29 -29.39
N ALA A 275 2.87 -2.67 -29.10
CA ALA A 275 2.77 -1.22 -29.01
C ALA A 275 3.59 -0.67 -27.82
N PRO A 276 4.39 0.40 -28.00
CA PRO A 276 5.17 1.00 -26.93
C PRO A 276 4.29 1.51 -25.79
N ASP A 277 4.59 1.11 -24.55
CA ASP A 277 3.82 1.48 -23.36
C ASP A 277 4.66 2.28 -22.36
N PRO A 278 4.76 3.61 -22.52
CA PRO A 278 5.62 4.42 -21.67
C PRO A 278 5.06 4.69 -20.28
N ARG A 279 3.82 4.28 -19.97
CA ARG A 279 3.11 4.64 -18.73
C ARG A 279 3.00 3.50 -17.74
N ALA A 280 3.01 2.26 -18.22
CA ALA A 280 2.96 1.07 -17.38
C ALA A 280 4.02 1.11 -16.27
N ARG A 281 3.64 0.73 -15.05
CA ARG A 281 4.54 0.67 -13.89
C ARG A 281 4.06 -0.36 -12.88
N ARG A 282 5.00 -0.81 -12.04
CA ARG A 282 4.70 -1.71 -10.91
C ARG A 282 4.54 -0.92 -9.62
N LEU A 283 3.39 -1.11 -8.97
CA LEU A 283 3.10 -0.60 -7.63
C LEU A 283 2.77 -1.70 -6.64
N ASP A 284 2.43 -2.90 -7.12
CA ASP A 284 2.08 -4.06 -6.30
C ASP A 284 3.28 -4.99 -6.13
N TYR A 285 3.46 -5.54 -4.93
CA TYR A 285 4.63 -6.33 -4.57
C TYR A 285 4.30 -7.60 -3.78
N VAL A 286 5.18 -8.59 -3.93
CA VAL A 286 5.40 -9.67 -2.97
C VAL A 286 6.83 -9.54 -2.44
N PHE A 287 6.95 -9.22 -1.17
CA PHE A 287 8.19 -9.22 -0.41
C PHE A 287 8.32 -10.52 0.37
N LEU A 288 9.48 -11.17 0.30
CA LEU A 288 9.74 -12.45 0.96
C LEU A 288 10.95 -12.36 1.89
N ALA A 289 10.80 -12.86 3.12
CA ALA A 289 11.92 -13.37 3.92
C ALA A 289 11.64 -14.82 4.30
N ASP A 290 12.56 -15.73 3.95
CA ASP A 290 12.47 -17.14 4.37
C ASP A 290 12.82 -17.29 5.86
N ASN A 291 12.51 -18.47 6.42
CA ASN A 291 12.90 -18.86 7.76
C ASN A 291 13.70 -20.16 7.76
N VAL A 292 14.56 -20.36 6.75
CA VAL A 292 15.31 -21.61 6.52
C VAL A 292 16.12 -22.07 7.73
N ARG A 293 16.54 -21.14 8.58
CA ARG A 293 17.30 -21.42 9.80
C ARG A 293 16.49 -22.13 10.86
N GLU A 294 15.22 -21.80 10.93
CA GLU A 294 14.31 -22.25 11.97
C GLU A 294 13.65 -23.57 11.59
N THR A 295 13.43 -23.79 10.29
CA THR A 295 12.72 -24.95 9.76
C THR A 295 13.63 -25.95 9.05
N GLY A 296 14.83 -25.56 8.63
CA GLY A 296 15.70 -26.36 7.75
C GLY A 296 15.24 -26.41 6.29
N TYR A 297 14.16 -25.69 5.95
CA TYR A 297 13.57 -25.67 4.61
C TYR A 297 13.67 -24.28 4.00
N ARG A 298 14.16 -24.21 2.77
CA ARG A 298 14.21 -22.99 1.99
C ARG A 298 12.94 -22.85 1.16
N TRP A 299 12.47 -21.62 1.00
CA TRP A 299 11.42 -21.27 0.05
C TRP A 299 12.07 -20.60 -1.15
N GLU A 300 11.98 -21.25 -2.30
CA GLU A 300 12.52 -20.78 -3.57
C GLU A 300 11.38 -20.30 -4.48
N ILE A 301 11.67 -19.30 -5.30
CA ILE A 301 10.69 -18.75 -6.24
C ILE A 301 10.67 -19.68 -7.46
N GLU A 302 9.60 -20.45 -7.62
CA GLU A 302 9.38 -21.30 -8.79
C GLU A 302 8.79 -20.49 -9.94
N GLY A 303 7.83 -19.62 -9.63
CA GLY A 303 7.13 -18.83 -10.62
C GLY A 303 6.72 -17.47 -10.08
N MET A 304 6.68 -16.49 -10.97
CA MET A 304 6.08 -15.19 -10.71
C MET A 304 5.42 -14.69 -11.99
N GLU A 305 4.29 -14.03 -11.85
CA GLU A 305 3.59 -13.44 -12.99
C GLU A 305 2.75 -12.25 -12.57
N VAL A 306 2.50 -11.34 -13.52
CA VAL A 306 1.34 -10.46 -13.43
C VAL A 306 0.14 -11.31 -13.78
N GLY A 307 -0.84 -11.43 -12.88
CA GLY A 307 -2.05 -12.21 -13.09
C GLY A 307 -3.28 -11.33 -13.32
N MET A 308 -4.46 -11.94 -13.23
CA MET A 308 -5.76 -11.26 -13.40
C MET A 308 -5.85 -10.30 -14.62
N ARG A 309 -5.16 -10.67 -15.71
CA ARG A 309 -5.11 -9.90 -16.96
C ARG A 309 -6.41 -9.96 -17.75
N MET A 310 -7.27 -10.92 -17.42
CA MET A 310 -8.54 -11.13 -18.11
C MET A 310 -9.50 -9.97 -17.88
N ARG A 311 -10.48 -9.87 -18.78
CA ARG A 311 -11.60 -8.93 -18.66
C ARG A 311 -12.80 -9.65 -18.08
N HIS A 312 -13.70 -8.90 -17.46
CA HIS A 312 -14.99 -9.41 -17.04
C HIS A 312 -15.73 -10.00 -18.26
N PRO A 313 -16.30 -11.23 -18.18
CA PRO A 313 -16.82 -11.95 -19.34
C PRO A 313 -17.96 -11.22 -20.07
N THR A 314 -18.85 -10.56 -19.34
CA THR A 314 -19.96 -9.78 -19.93
C THR A 314 -19.62 -8.30 -20.14
N LEU A 315 -18.98 -7.66 -19.16
CA LEU A 315 -18.72 -6.21 -19.20
C LEU A 315 -17.52 -5.83 -20.07
N MET A 316 -16.66 -6.81 -20.41
CA MET A 316 -15.44 -6.65 -21.22
C MET A 316 -14.44 -5.61 -20.69
N CYS A 317 -14.62 -5.11 -19.47
CA CYS A 317 -13.66 -4.25 -18.78
C CYS A 317 -12.74 -5.07 -17.87
N SER A 318 -11.58 -4.50 -17.53
CA SER A 318 -10.61 -5.07 -16.61
C SER A 318 -11.22 -5.20 -15.21
N LEU A 319 -10.90 -6.28 -14.51
CA LEU A 319 -11.47 -6.57 -13.19
C LEU A 319 -11.08 -5.54 -12.13
N SER A 320 -9.94 -4.88 -12.28
CA SER A 320 -9.49 -3.76 -11.46
C SER A 320 -8.65 -2.78 -12.30
N ASP A 321 -8.39 -1.59 -11.78
CA ASP A 321 -7.41 -0.67 -12.38
C ASP A 321 -5.95 -1.07 -12.10
N HIS A 322 -5.77 -2.17 -11.36
CA HIS A 322 -4.55 -2.95 -11.22
C HIS A 322 -4.75 -4.38 -11.74
N PHE A 323 -3.65 -5.01 -12.14
CA PHE A 323 -3.52 -6.46 -12.32
C PHE A 323 -2.91 -7.09 -11.07
N SER A 324 -3.13 -8.38 -10.83
CA SER A 324 -2.55 -9.04 -9.66
C SER A 324 -1.05 -9.25 -9.84
N ILE A 325 -0.33 -9.33 -8.72
CA ILE A 325 1.01 -9.88 -8.66
C ILE A 325 0.94 -11.26 -7.99
N GLU A 326 1.47 -12.28 -8.66
CA GLU A 326 1.34 -13.66 -8.23
C GLU A 326 2.71 -14.31 -8.11
N THR A 327 2.88 -15.13 -7.08
CA THR A 327 4.16 -15.79 -6.78
C THR A 327 3.90 -17.21 -6.30
N THR A 328 4.57 -18.17 -6.91
CA THR A 328 4.61 -19.56 -6.46
C THR A 328 5.98 -19.83 -5.85
N LEU A 329 5.96 -20.19 -4.57
CA LEU A 329 7.14 -20.61 -3.82
C LEU A 329 7.14 -22.13 -3.71
N VAL A 330 8.29 -22.75 -3.88
CA VAL A 330 8.49 -24.18 -3.63
C VAL A 330 9.47 -24.39 -2.49
N ARG A 331 9.17 -25.42 -1.69
CA ARG A 331 9.97 -25.78 -0.54
C ARG A 331 11.06 -26.76 -0.94
N SER A 332 12.32 -26.41 -0.70
CA SER A 332 13.48 -27.29 -0.85
C SER A 332 14.15 -27.54 0.50
N GLN A 333 14.79 -28.70 0.66
CA GLN A 333 15.57 -28.99 1.87
C GLN A 333 16.90 -28.25 1.80
N ALA A 334 17.25 -27.48 2.85
CA ALA A 334 18.50 -26.74 2.84
C ALA A 334 19.70 -27.67 3.04
N SER A 335 20.78 -27.45 2.28
CA SER A 335 22.04 -28.15 2.47
C SER A 335 22.67 -27.81 3.83
N LYS A 336 23.35 -28.78 4.45
CA LYS A 336 24.09 -28.63 5.72
C LYS A 336 25.29 -27.68 5.52
N GLY A 337 25.03 -26.37 5.50
CA GLY A 337 26.06 -25.35 5.26
C GLY A 337 25.57 -23.90 5.29
N ALA A 338 24.26 -23.65 5.32
CA ALA A 338 23.70 -22.29 5.35
C ALA A 338 23.80 -21.61 6.75
N SER A 339 24.99 -21.54 7.35
CA SER A 339 25.15 -21.10 8.75
C SER A 339 25.15 -19.58 8.95
N ARG A 340 25.38 -18.75 7.91
CA ARG A 340 25.61 -17.31 8.12
C ARG A 340 24.34 -16.47 8.25
N ARG A 341 23.99 -16.01 9.47
CA ARG A 341 22.80 -15.16 9.75
C ARG A 341 22.71 -14.05 8.70
N PRO A 342 21.68 -14.03 7.82
CA PRO A 342 21.47 -12.87 6.97
C PRO A 342 21.28 -11.69 7.92
N LYS A 343 21.90 -10.56 7.58
CA LYS A 343 21.76 -9.36 8.40
C LYS A 343 20.27 -8.99 8.41
N MET A 344 19.69 -8.91 9.61
CA MET A 344 18.28 -8.55 9.81
C MET A 344 17.94 -7.19 9.21
N THR A 345 18.93 -6.29 9.21
CA THR A 345 18.87 -4.98 8.60
C THR A 345 20.18 -4.71 7.87
N THR A 346 20.09 -4.05 6.74
CA THR A 346 21.25 -3.44 6.08
C THR A 346 21.06 -1.94 6.21
N PRO A 347 21.92 -1.22 6.96
CA PRO A 347 21.76 0.22 7.11
C PRO A 347 21.70 0.90 5.74
N LEU A 348 20.79 1.87 5.59
CA LEU A 348 20.79 2.74 4.42
C LEU A 348 22.11 3.54 4.38
N PRO A 349 22.54 4.01 3.19
CA PRO A 349 23.66 4.94 3.10
C PRO A 349 23.43 6.16 4.01
N PRO A 350 24.45 6.68 4.73
CA PRO A 350 24.30 7.83 5.63
C PRO A 350 23.55 9.02 5.00
N ASP A 351 23.93 9.38 3.77
CA ASP A 351 23.30 10.47 3.01
C ASP A 351 21.79 10.24 2.76
N THR A 352 21.34 8.99 2.73
CA THR A 352 19.91 8.66 2.57
C THR A 352 19.13 9.03 3.83
N TYR A 353 19.70 8.84 5.02
CA TYR A 353 19.07 9.32 6.25
C TYR A 353 18.97 10.84 6.28
N ASP A 354 20.01 11.55 5.80
CA ASP A 354 19.98 13.02 5.71
C ASP A 354 18.87 13.51 4.76
N ILE A 355 18.67 12.82 3.63
CA ILE A 355 17.54 13.11 2.72
C ILE A 355 16.19 12.94 3.44
N ILE A 356 16.01 11.86 4.20
CA ILE A 356 14.78 11.60 4.97
C ILE A 356 14.58 12.69 6.04
N LEU A 357 15.62 13.04 6.79
CA LEU A 357 15.57 14.07 7.83
C LEU A 357 15.30 15.47 7.26
N ALA A 358 15.87 15.80 6.10
CA ALA A 358 15.58 17.05 5.39
C ALA A 358 14.13 17.10 4.92
N MET A 359 13.61 16.00 4.36
CA MET A 359 12.20 15.86 3.98
C MET A 359 11.26 16.05 5.18
N ILE A 360 11.56 15.41 6.32
CA ILE A 360 10.80 15.56 7.56
C ILE A 360 10.82 17.01 8.04
N SER A 361 11.99 17.65 8.04
CA SER A 361 12.15 19.04 8.52
C SER A 361 11.38 20.03 7.66
N LYS A 362 11.41 19.85 6.33
CA LYS A 362 10.60 20.63 5.37
C LYS A 362 9.11 20.46 5.64
N TYR A 363 8.67 19.23 5.95
CA TYR A 363 7.28 18.92 6.26
C TYR A 363 6.83 19.57 7.58
N ASP A 364 7.63 19.42 8.65
CA ASP A 364 7.37 19.99 9.98
C ASP A 364 7.21 21.52 9.91
N ALA A 365 8.13 22.21 9.23
CA ALA A 365 8.08 23.66 9.08
C ALA A 365 6.79 24.12 8.39
N ARG A 366 6.36 23.40 7.35
CA ARG A 366 5.11 23.66 6.64
C ARG A 366 3.90 23.46 7.56
N GLU A 367 3.81 22.34 8.26
CA GLU A 367 2.65 22.04 9.11
C GLU A 367 2.55 22.98 10.32
N ARG A 368 3.68 23.41 10.90
CA ARG A 368 3.68 24.48 11.92
C ARG A 368 3.19 25.81 11.35
N GLY A 369 3.60 26.15 10.12
CA GLY A 369 3.07 27.28 9.38
C GLY A 369 1.56 27.18 9.23
N GLN A 370 1.07 26.07 8.69
CA GLN A 370 -0.36 25.82 8.50
C GLN A 370 -1.14 25.91 9.82
N ARG A 371 -0.65 25.28 10.90
CA ARG A 371 -1.25 25.35 12.23
C ARG A 371 -1.48 26.78 12.68
N ARG A 372 -0.47 27.66 12.57
CA ARG A 372 -0.59 29.07 12.94
C ARG A 372 -1.67 29.78 12.11
N HIS A 373 -1.66 29.60 10.80
CA HIS A 373 -2.66 30.21 9.92
C HIS A 373 -4.08 29.70 10.18
N ARG A 374 -4.25 28.40 10.47
CA ARG A 374 -5.55 27.81 10.80
C ARG A 374 -6.10 28.36 12.12
N LEU A 375 -5.27 28.40 13.16
CA LEU A 375 -5.66 28.95 14.47
C LEU A 375 -5.93 30.47 14.40
N ALA A 376 -5.15 31.21 13.61
CA ALA A 376 -5.40 32.63 13.38
C ALA A 376 -6.75 32.85 12.68
N ARG A 377 -7.08 32.08 11.64
CA ARG A 377 -8.39 32.14 10.96
C ARG A 377 -9.54 31.77 11.89
N PHE A 378 -9.36 30.80 12.78
CA PHE A 378 -10.33 30.51 13.85
C PHE A 378 -10.53 31.72 14.77
N GLY A 379 -9.45 32.33 15.28
CA GLY A 379 -9.54 33.54 16.10
C GLY A 379 -10.26 34.68 15.40
N VAL A 380 -9.90 34.97 14.15
CA VAL A 380 -10.56 36.00 13.32
C VAL A 380 -12.05 35.70 13.16
N SER A 381 -12.43 34.43 12.93
CA SER A 381 -13.85 34.05 12.78
C SER A 381 -14.69 34.35 14.01
N ILE A 382 -14.11 34.25 15.22
CA ILE A 382 -14.79 34.59 16.48
C ILE A 382 -15.08 36.10 16.50
N PHE A 383 -14.07 36.93 16.24
CA PHE A 383 -14.22 38.38 16.25
C PHE A 383 -15.18 38.88 15.17
N VAL A 384 -15.12 38.31 13.96
CA VAL A 384 -16.07 38.63 12.87
C VAL A 384 -17.49 38.26 13.29
N SER A 385 -17.70 37.11 13.92
CA SER A 385 -19.03 36.67 14.36
C SER A 385 -19.60 37.55 15.46
N LEU A 386 -18.78 37.91 16.46
CA LEU A 386 -19.18 38.88 17.49
C LEU A 386 -19.51 40.24 16.88
N GLY A 387 -18.70 40.71 15.93
CA GLY A 387 -18.95 41.95 15.20
C GLY A 387 -20.27 41.92 14.42
N CYS A 388 -20.56 40.82 13.72
CA CYS A 388 -21.83 40.62 13.02
C CYS A 388 -23.00 40.59 14.00
N PHE A 389 -22.89 39.91 15.14
CA PHE A 389 -23.95 39.90 16.15
C PHE A 389 -24.22 41.30 16.69
N VAL A 390 -23.20 42.08 17.06
CA VAL A 390 -23.40 43.46 17.49
C VAL A 390 -24.03 44.29 16.36
N ALA A 391 -23.55 44.17 15.13
CA ALA A 391 -24.06 44.93 13.98
C ALA A 391 -25.54 44.66 13.66
N VAL A 392 -26.07 43.48 14.00
CA VAL A 392 -27.50 43.16 13.82
C VAL A 392 -28.41 44.12 14.58
N TRP A 393 -28.03 44.57 15.79
CA TRP A 393 -28.83 45.51 16.59
C TRP A 393 -28.96 46.89 15.93
N TRP A 394 -28.01 47.25 15.06
CA TRP A 394 -27.95 48.56 14.40
C TRP A 394 -28.35 48.47 12.93
N SER A 395 -28.89 47.33 12.49
CA SER A 395 -29.18 47.09 11.10
C SER A 395 -30.44 47.85 10.65
N PRO A 396 -30.34 48.71 9.61
CA PRO A 396 -31.48 49.53 9.18
C PRO A 396 -32.55 48.74 8.40
N ARG A 397 -32.23 47.51 7.96
CA ARG A 397 -33.12 46.69 7.12
C ARG A 397 -32.95 45.20 7.43
N ASN A 398 -34.06 44.47 7.49
CA ASN A 398 -34.07 43.04 7.82
C ASN A 398 -33.15 42.17 6.95
N TYR A 399 -33.04 42.46 5.64
CA TYR A 399 -32.17 41.69 4.77
C TYR A 399 -30.67 41.88 5.11
N VAL A 400 -30.27 43.04 5.63
CA VAL A 400 -28.89 43.30 6.05
C VAL A 400 -28.59 42.50 7.33
N ALA A 401 -29.50 42.48 8.29
CA ALA A 401 -29.40 41.63 9.47
C ALA A 401 -29.30 40.14 9.10
N PHE A 402 -30.12 39.68 8.14
CA PHE A 402 -30.04 38.31 7.63
C PHE A 402 -28.68 37.99 7.01
N ILE A 403 -28.13 38.88 6.17
CA ILE A 403 -26.79 38.69 5.58
C ILE A 403 -25.72 38.62 6.68
N MET A 404 -25.78 39.48 7.70
CA MET A 404 -24.83 39.46 8.82
C MET A 404 -24.91 38.15 9.62
N LEU A 405 -26.12 37.65 9.88
CA LEU A 405 -26.32 36.36 10.54
C LEU A 405 -25.78 35.21 9.68
N LEU A 406 -25.98 35.25 8.37
CA LEU A 406 -25.48 34.23 7.45
C LEU A 406 -23.95 34.22 7.39
N VAL A 407 -23.32 35.39 7.24
CA VAL A 407 -21.86 35.55 7.25
C VAL A 407 -21.27 35.09 8.58
N SER A 408 -21.88 35.48 9.71
CA SER A 408 -21.45 35.01 11.03
C SER A 408 -21.55 33.50 11.15
N THR A 409 -22.69 32.90 10.78
CA THR A 409 -22.92 31.46 10.98
C THR A 409 -21.97 30.63 10.12
N LEU A 410 -21.87 30.93 8.82
CA LEU A 410 -21.00 30.20 7.91
C LEU A 410 -19.52 30.47 8.20
N GLY A 411 -19.16 31.73 8.51
CA GLY A 411 -17.81 32.13 8.86
C GLY A 411 -17.33 31.47 10.16
N PHE A 412 -18.16 31.46 11.20
CA PHE A 412 -17.88 30.76 12.45
C PHE A 412 -17.77 29.26 12.26
N GLY A 413 -18.71 28.65 11.52
CA GLY A 413 -18.66 27.23 11.19
C GLY A 413 -17.36 26.83 10.50
N GLY A 414 -16.94 27.59 9.49
CA GLY A 414 -15.64 27.41 8.83
C GLY A 414 -14.47 27.61 9.79
N GLY A 415 -14.54 28.65 10.63
CA GLY A 415 -13.54 28.93 11.66
C GLY A 415 -13.36 27.80 12.68
N VAL A 416 -14.46 27.22 13.19
CA VAL A 416 -14.43 26.08 14.12
C VAL A 416 -13.74 24.88 13.47
N LEU A 417 -14.04 24.58 12.20
CA LEU A 417 -13.36 23.51 11.46
C LEU A 417 -11.85 23.78 11.35
N GLU A 418 -11.45 25.02 11.10
CA GLU A 418 -10.03 25.42 11.10
C GLU A 418 -9.38 25.29 12.47
N GLY A 419 -10.09 25.65 13.54
CA GLY A 419 -9.66 25.48 14.93
C GLY A 419 -9.43 24.00 15.28
N LEU A 420 -10.37 23.13 14.92
CA LEU A 420 -10.26 21.68 15.13
C LEU A 420 -9.10 21.09 14.33
N MET A 421 -8.96 21.45 13.05
CA MET A 421 -7.86 20.98 12.21
C MET A 421 -6.50 21.45 12.74
N GLY A 422 -6.35 22.74 13.06
CA GLY A 422 -5.08 23.31 13.54
C GLY A 422 -4.73 22.88 14.98
N GLY A 423 -5.73 22.78 15.85
CA GLY A 423 -5.55 22.45 17.27
C GLY A 423 -5.31 20.97 17.52
N LEU A 424 -6.20 20.11 17.01
CA LEU A 424 -6.19 18.68 17.29
C LEU A 424 -5.41 17.90 16.23
N PHE A 425 -5.82 18.00 14.96
CA PHE A 425 -5.27 17.18 13.89
C PHE A 425 -3.78 17.48 13.62
N VAL A 426 -3.43 18.73 13.34
CA VAL A 426 -2.01 19.09 13.10
C VAL A 426 -1.17 18.83 14.36
N GLY A 427 -1.77 18.94 15.54
CA GLY A 427 -1.13 18.56 16.81
C GLY A 427 -0.73 17.08 16.87
N SER A 428 -1.64 16.17 16.49
CA SER A 428 -1.35 14.73 16.39
C SER A 428 -0.36 14.41 15.28
N GLU A 429 -0.48 15.05 14.13
CA GLU A 429 0.42 14.84 12.99
C GLU A 429 1.86 15.23 13.34
N LEU A 430 2.05 16.38 14.00
CA LEU A 430 3.37 16.81 14.48
C LEU A 430 3.95 15.90 15.57
N ARG A 431 3.13 15.18 16.35
CA ARG A 431 3.61 14.18 17.32
C ARG A 431 4.13 12.94 16.60
N ALA A 432 3.32 12.38 15.69
CA ALA A 432 3.71 11.24 14.86
C ALA A 432 4.97 11.56 14.02
N LEU A 433 5.09 12.78 13.51
CA LEU A 433 6.27 13.22 12.77
C LEU A 433 7.53 13.29 13.65
N ARG A 434 7.40 13.71 14.92
CA ARG A 434 8.52 13.72 15.87
C ARG A 434 8.97 12.32 16.24
N GLU A 435 8.03 11.40 16.44
CA GLU A 435 8.33 9.98 16.67
C GLU A 435 9.09 9.39 15.47
N PHE A 436 8.57 9.59 14.26
CA PHE A 436 9.24 9.14 13.03
C PHE A 436 10.64 9.76 12.87
N ARG A 437 10.79 11.07 13.11
CA ARG A 437 12.10 11.74 13.10
C ARG A 437 13.08 11.10 14.06
N HIS A 438 12.66 10.85 15.29
CA HIS A 438 13.51 10.25 16.32
C HIS A 438 13.99 8.86 15.91
N GLU A 439 13.09 8.03 15.36
CA GLU A 439 13.46 6.70 14.88
C GLU A 439 14.50 6.74 13.75
N ILE A 440 14.35 7.68 12.81
CA ILE A 440 15.31 7.89 11.72
C ILE A 440 16.67 8.35 12.26
N GLU A 441 16.71 9.31 13.20
CA GLU A 441 17.95 9.77 13.86
C GLU A 441 18.66 8.60 14.57
N ARG A 442 17.92 7.78 15.32
CA ARG A 442 18.47 6.60 15.99
C ARG A 442 19.05 5.58 15.00
N ALA A 443 18.36 5.34 13.90
CA ALA A 443 18.82 4.42 12.86
C ALA A 443 20.07 4.94 12.12
N GLN A 444 20.15 6.25 11.89
CA GLN A 444 21.33 6.89 11.32
C GLN A 444 22.54 6.74 12.25
N GLU A 445 22.39 6.99 13.55
CA GLU A 445 23.46 6.81 14.54
C GLU A 445 23.97 5.35 14.55
N GLN A 446 23.06 4.39 14.54
CA GLN A 446 23.41 2.97 14.45
C GLN A 446 24.16 2.64 13.15
N ALA A 447 23.73 3.22 12.03
CA ALA A 447 24.39 3.04 10.73
C ALA A 447 25.84 3.54 10.75
N VAL A 448 26.09 4.71 11.34
CA VAL A 448 27.43 5.30 11.47
C VAL A 448 28.31 4.45 12.38
N VAL A 449 27.78 3.93 13.50
CA VAL A 449 28.54 3.03 14.39
C VAL A 449 28.95 1.75 13.65
N VAL A 450 28.02 1.13 12.91
CA VAL A 450 28.30 -0.08 12.11
C VAL A 450 29.33 0.20 11.02
N ALA A 451 29.27 1.36 10.35
CA ALA A 451 30.25 1.75 9.34
C ALA A 451 31.66 1.85 9.95
N LYS A 452 31.82 2.58 11.06
CA LYS A 452 33.10 2.72 11.77
C LYS A 452 33.69 1.39 12.23
N GLN A 453 32.84 0.48 12.74
CA GLN A 453 33.28 -0.86 13.15
C GLN A 453 33.85 -1.67 11.98
N ASN A 454 33.27 -1.54 10.78
CA ASN A 454 33.79 -2.24 9.60
C ASN A 454 35.13 -1.63 9.13
N ASP A 455 35.29 -0.30 9.22
CA ASP A 455 36.54 0.39 8.83
C ASP A 455 37.71 0.11 9.78
N THR A 456 37.44 -0.29 11.04
CA THR A 456 38.49 -0.61 12.03
C THR A 456 38.96 -2.09 11.93
N LEU A 457 38.28 -2.91 11.12
CA LEU A 457 38.57 -4.32 10.90
C LEU A 457 39.40 -4.60 9.63
N PHE A 458 39.79 -3.54 8.92
CA PHE A 458 40.75 -3.53 7.81
C PHE A 458 41.92 -2.62 8.17
#